data_AF-A0A1M5YPZ5-F1
#
_entry.id   AF-A0A1M5YPZ5-F1
#
_cell.length_a   1.000
_cell.length_b   1.000
_cell.length_c   1.000
_cell.angle_alpha   90.00
_cell.angle_beta   90.00
_cell.angle_gamma   90.00
#
_symmetry.space_group_name_H-M   'P 1'
#
loop_
_entity.id
_entity.type
_entity.pdbx_description
1 polymer ?
#
loop_
_entity_poly.entity_id
_entity_poly.type
_entity_poly.pdbx_seq_one_letter_code
_entity_poly.pdbx_strand_id
1 'polypeptide(L)' 'MDRKAACIAQASVCRENARTDPERQEYWIDETIRWLERAVERSGDITDSYEVKDGRLVAKGTFGDGAR' A
#
# COMPACT_ATOMS: atom_id res chain seq x y z
N MET A 1 -13.92 1.30 -16.30
CA MET A 1 -13.03 0.23 -15.78
C MET A 1 -12.29 0.78 -14.59
N ASP A 2 -12.51 0.19 -13.42
CA ASP A 2 -11.88 0.59 -12.16
C ASP A 2 -10.41 0.20 -12.16
N ARG A 3 -9.54 1.16 -12.45
CA ARG A 3 -8.08 0.96 -12.47
C ARG A 3 -7.55 0.45 -11.12
N LYS A 4 -8.20 0.84 -10.01
CA LYS A 4 -7.94 0.30 -8.67
C LYS A 4 -8.19 -1.21 -8.61
N ALA A 5 -9.32 -1.67 -9.14
CA ALA A 5 -9.64 -3.09 -9.20
C ALA A 5 -8.65 -3.86 -10.09
N ALA A 6 -8.20 -3.25 -11.20
CA ALA A 6 -7.16 -3.83 -12.06
C ALA A 6 -5.81 -3.98 -11.34
N CYS A 7 -5.39 -2.98 -10.56
CA CYS A 7 -4.16 -3.05 -9.76
C CYS A 7 -4.26 -4.08 -8.64
N ILE A 8 -5.41 -4.18 -7.96
CA ILE A 8 -5.65 -5.21 -6.93
C ILE A 8 -5.64 -6.61 -7.55
N ALA A 9 -6.24 -6.79 -8.73
CA ALA A 9 -6.22 -8.07 -9.44
C ALA A 9 -4.79 -8.50 -9.80
N GLN A 10 -3.96 -7.57 -10.30
CA GLN A 10 -2.54 -7.83 -10.59
C GLN A 10 -1.75 -8.20 -9.32
N ALA A 11 -1.98 -7.50 -8.20
CA ALA A 11 -1.35 -7.81 -6.92
C ALA A 11 -1.67 -9.25 -6.45
N SER A 12 -2.93 -9.69 -6.60
CA SER A 12 -3.34 -11.06 -6.27
C SER A 12 -2.64 -12.11 -7.13
N VAL A 13 -2.44 -11.84 -8.42
CA VAL A 13 -1.70 -12.73 -9.34
C VAL A 13 -0.23 -12.84 -8.93
N CYS A 14 0.43 -11.72 -8.61
CA CYS A 14 1.80 -11.73 -8.11
C CYS A 14 1.91 -12.55 -6.80
N ARG A 15 0.93 -12.44 -5.91
CA ARG A 15 0.88 -13.23 -4.67
C ARG A 15 0.74 -14.72 -4.92
N GLU A 16 -0.03 -15.12 -5.93
CA GLU A 16 -0.15 -16.52 -6.33
C GLU A 16 1.17 -17.04 -6.90
N ASN A 17 1.84 -16.25 -7.75
CA ASN A 17 3.17 -16.58 -8.26
C ASN A 17 4.21 -16.70 -7.14
N ALA A 18 4.13 -15.86 -6.09
CA ALA A 18 5.00 -15.96 -4.92
C ALA A 18 4.84 -17.28 -4.16
N ARG A 19 3.66 -17.92 -4.23
CA ARG A 19 3.39 -19.21 -3.57
C ARG A 19 3.86 -20.38 -4.42
N THR A 20 3.78 -20.25 -5.74
CA THR A 20 4.23 -21.28 -6.68
C THR A 20 5.73 -21.23 -6.92
N ASP A 21 6.35 -20.05 -6.76
CA ASP A 21 7.76 -19.80 -7.00
C ASP A 21 8.45 -19.23 -5.75
N PRO A 22 8.90 -20.10 -4.84
CA PRO A 22 9.53 -19.67 -3.60
C PRO A 22 10.93 -19.06 -3.82
N GLU A 23 11.62 -19.33 -4.94
CA GLU A 23 12.93 -18.71 -5.23
C GLU A 23 12.79 -17.21 -5.52
N ARG A 24 11.69 -16.80 -6.18
CA ARG A 24 11.35 -15.40 -6.47
C ARG A 24 10.29 -14.85 -5.53
N GLN A 25 10.03 -15.51 -4.39
CA GLN A 25 8.98 -15.07 -3.47
C GLN A 25 9.15 -13.61 -3.07
N GLU A 26 10.37 -13.19 -2.72
CA GLU A 26 10.66 -11.79 -2.34
C GLU A 26 10.41 -10.81 -3.49
N TYR A 27 10.79 -11.20 -4.72
CA TYR A 27 10.53 -10.42 -5.93
C TYR A 27 9.03 -10.25 -6.19
N TRP A 28 8.25 -11.34 -6.08
CA TRP A 28 6.80 -11.29 -6.25
C TRP A 28 6.09 -10.52 -5.14
N ILE A 29 6.62 -10.55 -3.92
CA ILE A 29 6.13 -9.73 -2.80
C ILE A 29 6.38 -8.25 -3.08
N ASP A 30 7.58 -7.86 -3.53
CA ASP A 30 7.89 -6.48 -3.88
C ASP A 30 6.97 -5.96 -5.01
N GLU A 31 6.78 -6.78 -6.04
CA GLU A 31 5.91 -6.43 -7.17
C GLU A 31 4.43 -6.33 -6.74
N THR A 32 3.99 -7.17 -5.80
CA THR A 32 2.64 -7.07 -5.18
C THR A 32 2.47 -5.73 -4.46
N ILE A 33 3.48 -5.30 -3.68
CA ILE A 33 3.45 -4.04 -2.94
C ILE A 33 3.34 -2.86 -3.92
N ARG A 34 4.16 -2.83 -4.98
CA ARG A 34 4.09 -1.77 -6.00
C ARG A 34 2.73 -1.67 -6.68
N TRP A 35 2.06 -2.80 -6.93
CA TRP A 35 0.70 -2.79 -7.48
C TRP A 35 -0.32 -2.23 -6.50
N LEU A 36 -0.18 -2.53 -5.20
CA LEU A 36 -1.04 -1.98 -4.15
C LEU A 36 -0.79 -0.48 -3.95
N GLU A 37 0.46 -0.03 -3.95
CA GLU A 37 0.82 1.39 -3.89
C GLU A 37 0.21 2.18 -5.05
N ARG A 38 0.31 1.67 -6.28
CA ARG A 38 -0.34 2.29 -7.45
C ARG A 38 -1.87 2.34 -7.35
N ALA A 39 -2.47 1.38 -6.65
CA ALA A 39 -3.92 1.38 -6.39
C ALA A 39 -4.32 2.46 -5.36
N VAL A 40 -3.41 2.79 -4.43
CA VAL A 40 -3.59 3.77 -3.36
C VAL A 40 -3.19 5.18 -3.79
N GLU A 41 -2.01 5.41 -4.39
CA GLU A 41 -1.49 6.74 -4.78
C GLU A 41 -2.47 7.55 -5.65
N ARG A 42 -3.27 6.88 -6.49
CA ARG A 42 -4.24 7.54 -7.37
C ARG A 42 -5.61 7.75 -6.70
N SER A 43 -5.92 6.97 -5.67
CA SER A 43 -7.06 7.21 -4.78
C SER A 43 -6.58 8.25 -3.77
N GLY A 44 -6.46 9.51 -4.20
CA GLY A 44 -5.82 10.57 -3.42
C GLY A 44 -6.22 10.59 -1.95
N ASP A 45 -5.27 11.03 -1.12
CA ASP A 45 -5.46 11.42 0.28
C ASP A 45 -5.27 10.34 1.35
N ILE A 46 -4.14 9.62 1.36
CA ILE A 46 -3.55 9.19 2.64
C ILE A 46 -2.04 9.32 2.55
N THR A 47 -1.54 10.55 2.63
CA THR A 47 -0.17 10.81 3.09
C THR A 47 -0.15 10.55 4.60
N ASP A 48 -0.19 9.27 5.01
CA ASP A 48 0.08 8.92 6.41
C ASP A 48 1.57 9.14 6.63
N SER A 49 1.91 10.35 7.04
CA SER A 49 3.25 10.70 7.46
C SER A 49 3.46 10.08 8.84
N TYR A 50 3.95 8.84 8.87
CA TYR A 50 4.34 8.19 10.11
C TYR A 50 5.61 8.86 10.65
N GLU A 51 5.47 9.64 11.71
CA GLU A 51 6.60 10.13 12.50
C GLU A 51 6.92 9.07 13.56
N VAL A 52 8.10 8.44 13.46
CA VAL A 52 8.58 7.51 14.48
C VAL A 52 9.16 8.33 15.63
N LYS A 53 8.40 8.47 16.72
CA LYS A 53 8.91 8.99 17.99
C LYS A 53 8.99 7.87 19.01
N ASP A 54 10.20 7.68 19.56
CA ASP A 54 10.46 6.79 20.70
C ASP A 54 10.02 5.32 20.48
N GLY A 55 10.25 4.78 19.28
CA GLY A 55 9.94 3.38 18.95
C GLY A 55 8.44 3.06 18.82
N ARG A 56 7.56 4.07 18.87
CA ARG A 56 6.12 3.89 18.67
C ARG A 56 5.67 4.62 17.41
N LEU A 57 5.03 3.89 16.50
CA LEU A 57 4.39 4.46 15.31
C LEU A 57 3.17 5.28 15.74
N VAL A 58 3.23 6.59 15.56
CA VAL A 58 2.10 7.50 15.80
C VAL A 58 1.59 7.97 14.45
N ALA A 59 0.33 7.66 14.13
CA ALA A 59 -0.35 8.22 12.97
C ALA A 59 -0.47 9.74 13.18
N LYS A 60 0.17 10.52 12.30
CA LYS A 60 0.03 11.97 12.31
C LYS A 60 -1.30 12.32 11.66
N GLY A 61 -2.37 12.25 12.45
CA GLY A 61 -3.65 12.81 12.07
C GLY A 61 -3.47 14.27 11.70
N THR A 62 -3.73 14.63 10.45
CA THR A 62 -4.06 16.00 10.06
C THR A 62 -5.35 16.37 10.78
N PHE A 63 -5.22 16.89 12.00
CA PHE A 63 -6.32 17.60 12.65
C PHE A 63 -6.56 18.87 11.81
N GLY A 64 -7.50 18.74 10.88
CA GLY A 64 -8.15 19.88 10.27
C GLY A 64 -8.79 20.70 11.38
N ASP A 65 -8.33 21.95 11.46
CA ASP A 65 -8.95 23.05 12.19
C ASP A 65 -10.47 23.04 12.01
N GLY A 66 -11.19 23.05 13.13
CA GLY A 66 -12.64 23.02 13.20
C GLY A 66 -13.10 23.73 14.46
N ALA A 67 -13.08 25.05 14.39
CA ALA A 67 -13.61 25.98 15.38
C ALA A 67 -14.97 25.56 15.97
N ARG A 68 -15.10 25.62 17.30
CA ARG A 68 -16.22 26.27 17.99
C ARG A 68 -15.91 26.51 19.47
#